data_AF-A0A371PX51-F1
#
_entry.id   AF-A0A371PX51-F1
#
_cell.length_a   1.000
_cell.length_b   1.000
_cell.length_c   1.000
_cell.angle_alpha   90.00
_cell.angle_beta   90.00
_cell.angle_gamma   90.00
#
_symmetry.space_group_name_H-M   'P 1'
#
loop_
_entity.id
_entity.type
_entity.pdbx_description
1 polymer ?
#
loop_
_entity_poly.entity_id
_entity_poly.type
_entity_poly.pdbx_seq_one_letter_code
_entity_poly.pdbx_strand_id
1 'polypeptide(L)'
;MPFTLSHAAAVLPAIRRTGAARGPLVASALVAGSFAPDMTYYADTLVPGAMEFGEVTHSLFGVLTVDVLFTVALVGGWLLLREPLLELLPRAWRGRVRAFAHGRPWKPGGPRELAALAGWFLLSAVLGATTHVVWDAFTHPGRWGTRLIPGLDRTVAGFPVATYLQYGTSALALAGMGWFVWSALRGEGAGGGAGAGPAAPAAIPALTVRQRLLVTVPLAVCVLLGALHRTLRAHATYGDAATWFDYIPTVLFGAGAGLALGLPLYAVAVRLLHRHLRRTRSAGHGASVQLPRPADRSASRTGSAPGAASASGTTASASE
;
A
#
# COMPACT_ATOMS: atom_id res chain seq x y z
N MET A 1 -14.34 -0.41 16.69
CA MET A 1 -13.35 0.29 17.55
C MET A 1 -13.27 1.71 17.04
N PRO A 2 -12.94 2.76 17.82
CA PRO A 2 -12.90 4.12 17.27
C PRO A 2 -11.81 4.29 16.21
N PHE A 3 -10.88 3.31 16.13
CA PHE A 3 -9.80 3.29 15.16
C PHE A 3 -9.82 2.03 14.30
N THR A 4 -10.32 2.18 13.07
CA THR A 4 -10.45 1.11 12.07
C THR A 4 -9.15 0.31 11.86
N LEU A 5 -7.98 0.97 11.86
CA LEU A 5 -6.71 0.29 11.60
C LEU A 5 -6.37 -0.77 12.64
N SER A 6 -6.82 -0.62 13.88
CA SER A 6 -6.58 -1.59 14.96
C SER A 6 -7.21 -2.95 14.66
N HIS A 7 -8.24 -3.03 13.84
CA HIS A 7 -8.90 -4.30 13.49
C HIS A 7 -7.99 -5.25 12.70
N ALA A 8 -6.99 -4.73 11.98
CA ALA A 8 -6.02 -5.58 11.30
C ALA A 8 -5.21 -6.47 12.26
N ALA A 9 -5.14 -6.11 13.55
CA ALA A 9 -4.50 -6.95 14.56
C ALA A 9 -5.16 -8.34 14.66
N ALA A 10 -6.49 -8.42 14.48
CA ALA A 10 -7.24 -9.66 14.60
C ALA A 10 -6.90 -10.68 13.49
N VAL A 11 -6.45 -10.22 12.32
CA VAL A 11 -6.07 -11.08 11.20
C VAL A 11 -4.57 -11.41 11.16
N LEU A 12 -3.74 -10.79 12.00
CA LEU A 12 -2.30 -11.07 12.03
C LEU A 12 -1.92 -12.54 12.28
N PRO A 13 -2.66 -13.33 13.10
CA PRO A 13 -2.36 -14.76 13.25
C PRO A 13 -2.42 -15.53 11.92
N ALA A 14 -3.21 -15.05 10.94
CA ALA A 14 -3.29 -15.62 9.60
C ALA A 14 -2.21 -15.08 8.65
N ILE A 15 -1.33 -14.17 9.08
CA ILE A 15 -0.27 -13.54 8.27
C ILE A 15 1.10 -13.98 8.79
N ARG A 16 1.99 -14.37 7.87
CA ARG A 16 3.37 -14.73 8.18
C ARG A 16 4.25 -13.48 8.21
N ARG A 17 5.41 -13.59 8.87
CA ARG A 17 6.44 -12.53 8.88
C ARG A 17 6.98 -12.18 7.49
N THR A 18 6.76 -13.04 6.49
CA THR A 18 7.09 -12.76 5.09
C THR A 18 6.09 -11.84 4.39
N GLY A 19 4.98 -11.47 5.05
CA GLY A 19 3.89 -10.70 4.45
C GLY A 19 2.87 -11.55 3.67
N ALA A 20 3.16 -12.85 3.46
CA ALA A 20 2.21 -13.79 2.90
C ALA A 20 1.20 -14.26 3.96
N ALA A 21 -0.04 -14.55 3.55
CA ALA A 21 -0.99 -15.21 4.45
C ALA A 21 -0.63 -16.70 4.63
N ARG A 22 -1.21 -17.32 5.66
CA ARG A 22 -1.13 -18.77 5.88
C ARG A 22 -2.06 -19.50 4.92
N GLY A 23 -1.57 -20.61 4.37
CA GLY A 23 -2.34 -21.42 3.43
C GLY A 23 -2.66 -20.67 2.14
N PRO A 24 -3.86 -20.83 1.59
CA PRO A 24 -4.27 -20.21 0.33
C PRO A 24 -4.89 -18.81 0.51
N LEU A 25 -5.01 -18.31 1.74
CA LEU A 25 -5.58 -16.99 2.03
C LEU A 25 -4.80 -15.85 1.36
N VAL A 26 -5.43 -14.68 1.26
CA VAL A 26 -4.86 -13.47 0.66
C VAL A 26 -4.70 -12.40 1.75
N ALA A 27 -3.44 -12.09 2.11
CA ALA A 27 -3.13 -11.20 3.24
C ALA A 27 -3.72 -9.80 3.07
N SER A 28 -3.64 -9.22 1.87
CA SER A 28 -4.22 -7.90 1.59
C SER A 28 -5.74 -7.89 1.72
N ALA A 29 -6.42 -8.99 1.37
CA ALA A 29 -7.87 -9.11 1.49
C ALA A 29 -8.30 -9.30 2.95
N LEU A 30 -7.55 -10.04 3.77
CA LEU A 30 -7.79 -10.14 5.22
C LEU A 30 -7.71 -8.76 5.88
N VAL A 31 -6.64 -8.00 5.59
CA VAL A 31 -6.42 -6.67 6.18
C VAL A 31 -7.47 -5.67 5.68
N ALA A 32 -7.68 -5.58 4.36
CA ALA A 32 -8.68 -4.68 3.80
C ALA A 32 -10.11 -5.05 4.22
N GLY A 33 -10.42 -6.34 4.32
CA GLY A 33 -11.70 -6.83 4.86
C GLY A 33 -11.91 -6.41 6.30
N SER A 34 -10.86 -6.44 7.15
CA SER A 34 -10.95 -5.95 8.52
C SER A 34 -11.17 -4.43 8.64
N PHE A 35 -11.00 -3.68 7.55
CA PHE A 35 -11.26 -2.24 7.48
C PHE A 35 -12.60 -1.91 6.80
N ALA A 36 -13.11 -2.82 5.97
CA ALA A 36 -14.24 -2.58 5.08
C ALA A 36 -15.52 -2.08 5.79
N PRO A 37 -15.94 -2.63 6.96
CA PRO A 37 -17.19 -2.20 7.59
C PRO A 37 -17.25 -0.69 7.91
N ASP A 38 -16.12 -0.12 8.30
CA ASP A 38 -16.01 1.30 8.69
C ASP A 38 -15.88 2.27 7.51
N MET A 39 -15.77 1.79 6.26
CA MET A 39 -15.53 2.67 5.10
C MET A 39 -16.64 3.73 4.92
N THR A 40 -17.84 3.38 5.35
CA THR A 40 -19.01 4.28 5.38
C THR A 40 -18.82 5.48 6.31
N TYR A 41 -18.10 5.31 7.43
CA TYR A 41 -17.83 6.37 8.40
C TYR A 41 -16.83 7.40 7.86
N TYR A 42 -15.86 6.95 7.07
CA TYR A 42 -14.99 7.85 6.31
C TYR A 42 -15.77 8.58 5.21
N ALA A 43 -16.61 7.85 4.47
CA ALA A 43 -17.42 8.41 3.39
C ALA A 43 -18.40 9.49 3.87
N ASP A 44 -18.90 9.39 5.11
CA ASP A 44 -19.78 10.40 5.72
C ASP A 44 -19.13 11.80 5.82
N THR A 45 -17.80 11.89 5.70
CA THR A 45 -17.11 13.19 5.57
C THR A 45 -17.55 13.94 4.33
N LEU A 46 -17.89 13.24 3.24
CA LEU A 46 -18.23 13.81 1.95
C LEU A 46 -19.70 13.58 1.56
N VAL A 47 -20.29 12.49 2.05
CA VAL A 47 -21.66 12.07 1.73
C VAL A 47 -22.46 12.02 3.03
N PRO A 48 -23.18 13.11 3.39
CA PRO A 48 -23.97 13.15 4.62
C PRO A 48 -24.94 11.97 4.73
N GLY A 49 -24.93 11.30 5.88
CA GLY A 49 -25.81 10.16 6.16
C GLY A 49 -25.20 8.81 5.79
N ALA A 50 -24.02 8.78 5.14
CA ALA A 50 -23.34 7.52 4.86
C ALA A 50 -23.00 6.72 6.13
N MET A 51 -22.88 7.40 7.28
CA MET A 51 -22.63 6.75 8.57
C MET A 51 -23.75 5.77 8.97
N GLU A 52 -25.01 6.05 8.60
CA GLU A 52 -26.15 5.16 8.88
C GLU A 52 -26.07 3.85 8.10
N PHE A 53 -25.42 3.86 6.94
CA PHE A 53 -25.12 2.65 6.17
C PHE A 53 -24.14 1.70 6.89
N GLY A 54 -23.56 2.14 8.01
CA GLY A 54 -22.91 1.31 9.00
C GLY A 54 -23.76 0.12 9.45
N GLU A 55 -25.08 0.27 9.56
CA GLU A 55 -25.98 -0.82 9.96
C GLU A 55 -26.00 -1.97 8.93
N VAL A 56 -25.90 -1.63 7.64
CA VAL A 56 -25.85 -2.62 6.56
C VAL A 56 -24.50 -3.32 6.56
N THR A 57 -23.40 -2.56 6.56
CA THR A 57 -22.03 -3.10 6.52
C THR A 57 -21.72 -4.00 7.71
N HIS A 58 -22.21 -3.65 8.91
CA HIS A 58 -22.04 -4.47 10.12
C HIS A 58 -23.03 -5.63 10.25
N SER A 59 -23.92 -5.81 9.27
CA SER A 59 -24.83 -6.98 9.23
C SER A 59 -24.16 -8.17 8.55
N LEU A 60 -24.70 -9.38 8.78
CA LEU A 60 -24.26 -10.57 8.05
C LEU A 60 -24.36 -10.38 6.52
N PHE A 61 -25.40 -9.70 6.06
CA PHE A 61 -25.55 -9.38 4.63
C PHE A 61 -24.43 -8.47 4.14
N GLY A 62 -24.09 -7.41 4.87
CA GLY A 62 -23.00 -6.49 4.53
C GLY A 62 -21.65 -7.19 4.45
N VAL A 63 -21.32 -7.99 5.47
CA VAL A 63 -20.08 -8.79 5.54
C VAL A 63 -19.92 -9.70 4.32
N LEU A 64 -21.01 -10.30 3.84
CA LEU A 64 -20.99 -11.21 2.69
C LEU A 64 -21.08 -10.50 1.32
N THR A 65 -21.40 -9.20 1.29
CA THR A 65 -21.67 -8.47 0.04
C THR A 65 -20.92 -7.14 -0.05
N VAL A 66 -21.40 -6.10 0.63
CA VAL A 66 -20.88 -4.73 0.58
C VAL A 66 -19.40 -4.68 1.00
N ASP A 67 -19.05 -5.37 2.09
CA ASP A 67 -17.68 -5.33 2.61
C ASP A 67 -16.69 -6.02 1.68
N VAL A 68 -17.14 -7.02 0.92
CA VAL A 68 -16.33 -7.62 -0.14
C VAL A 68 -16.02 -6.59 -1.23
N LEU A 69 -17.01 -5.79 -1.65
CA LEU A 69 -16.80 -4.73 -2.65
C LEU A 69 -15.84 -3.66 -2.14
N PHE A 70 -15.99 -3.21 -0.90
CA PHE A 70 -15.04 -2.29 -0.28
C PHE A 70 -13.66 -2.91 -0.15
N THR A 71 -13.56 -4.20 0.17
CA THR A 71 -12.28 -4.92 0.19
C THR A 71 -11.60 -4.91 -1.18
N VAL A 72 -12.35 -5.16 -2.26
CA VAL A 72 -11.83 -5.08 -3.63
C VAL A 72 -11.31 -3.67 -3.93
N ALA A 73 -12.08 -2.63 -3.59
CA ALA A 73 -11.68 -1.24 -3.81
C ALA A 73 -10.41 -0.88 -3.01
N LEU A 74 -10.34 -1.27 -1.74
CA LEU A 74 -9.19 -1.03 -0.86
C LEU A 74 -7.94 -1.77 -1.33
N VAL A 75 -8.06 -3.03 -1.75
CA VAL A 75 -6.93 -3.79 -2.31
C VAL A 75 -6.49 -3.18 -3.64
N GLY A 76 -7.43 -2.79 -4.50
CA GLY A 76 -7.13 -2.08 -5.75
C GLY A 76 -6.36 -0.78 -5.50
N GLY A 77 -6.84 0.04 -4.55
CA GLY A 77 -6.16 1.24 -4.09
C GLY A 77 -4.76 0.94 -3.55
N TRP A 78 -4.62 -0.07 -2.68
CA TRP A 78 -3.31 -0.50 -2.18
C TRP A 78 -2.33 -0.87 -3.30
N LEU A 79 -2.76 -1.63 -4.30
CA LEU A 79 -1.91 -2.01 -5.43
C LEU A 79 -1.46 -0.80 -6.27
N LEU A 80 -2.30 0.24 -6.38
CA LEU A 80 -1.96 1.49 -7.04
C LEU A 80 -0.99 2.36 -6.22
N LEU A 81 -1.13 2.32 -4.89
CA LEU A 81 -0.42 3.21 -3.96
C LEU A 81 0.90 2.62 -3.43
N ARG A 82 1.03 1.30 -3.33
CA ARG A 82 2.16 0.64 -2.64
C ARG A 82 3.53 1.08 -3.16
N GLU A 83 3.71 1.17 -4.48
CA GLU A 83 5.01 1.53 -5.06
C GLU A 83 5.39 2.99 -4.77
N PRO A 84 4.52 3.99 -5.06
CA PRO A 84 4.74 5.37 -4.64
C PRO A 84 5.02 5.53 -3.13
N LEU A 85 4.33 4.77 -2.27
CA LEU A 85 4.52 4.85 -0.82
C LEU A 85 5.89 4.32 -0.38
N LEU A 86 6.38 3.25 -1.00
CA LEU A 86 7.71 2.69 -0.71
C LEU A 86 8.86 3.66 -1.01
N GLU A 87 8.62 4.68 -1.83
CA GLU A 87 9.62 5.71 -2.15
C GLU A 87 9.82 6.74 -1.03
N LEU A 88 8.82 6.90 -0.16
CA LEU A 88 8.94 7.71 1.05
C LEU A 88 9.92 7.09 2.03
N LEU A 89 10.09 5.77 2.00
CA LEU A 89 10.98 5.08 2.93
C LEU A 89 12.47 5.39 2.67
N PRO A 90 13.28 5.46 3.75
CA PRO A 90 14.73 5.47 3.65
C PRO A 90 15.24 4.27 2.84
N ARG A 91 16.30 4.48 2.06
CA ARG A 91 16.89 3.44 1.19
C ARG A 91 17.21 2.15 1.95
N ALA A 92 17.68 2.26 3.19
CA ALA A 92 18.05 1.14 4.05
C ALA A 92 16.90 0.17 4.39
N TRP A 93 15.65 0.64 4.33
CA TRP A 93 14.47 -0.16 4.67
C TRP A 93 13.64 -0.54 3.44
N ARG A 94 13.79 0.18 2.33
CA ARG A 94 12.95 0.01 1.14
C ARG A 94 12.92 -1.41 0.60
N GLY A 95 14.05 -2.11 0.57
CA GLY A 95 14.12 -3.50 0.08
C GLY A 95 13.30 -4.46 0.95
N ARG A 96 13.51 -4.44 2.27
CA ARG A 96 12.80 -5.31 3.23
C ARG A 96 11.30 -5.02 3.25
N VAL A 97 10.92 -3.74 3.26
CA VAL A 97 9.51 -3.35 3.27
C VAL A 97 8.84 -3.66 1.94
N ARG A 98 9.55 -3.54 0.81
CA ARG A 98 9.04 -3.99 -0.49
C ARG A 98 8.78 -5.50 -0.49
N ALA A 99 9.73 -6.30 -0.03
CA ALA A 99 9.56 -7.76 0.03
C ALA A 99 8.32 -8.14 0.87
N PHE A 100 8.19 -7.54 2.06
CA PHE A 100 7.04 -7.75 2.94
C PHE A 100 5.72 -7.28 2.30
N ALA A 101 5.69 -6.09 1.71
CA ALA A 101 4.49 -5.49 1.10
C ALA A 101 3.99 -6.23 -0.15
N HIS A 102 4.89 -6.93 -0.86
CA HIS A 102 4.52 -7.78 -2.00
C HIS A 102 4.07 -9.17 -1.56
N GLY A 103 4.61 -9.69 -0.45
CA GLY A 103 4.24 -10.99 0.09
C GLY A 103 4.36 -12.10 -0.96
N ARG A 104 3.32 -12.94 -1.06
CA ARG A 104 3.24 -14.01 -2.06
C ARG A 104 2.92 -13.42 -3.44
N PRO A 105 3.70 -13.71 -4.50
CA PRO A 105 3.32 -13.35 -5.87
C PRO A 105 2.13 -14.20 -6.33
N TRP A 106 1.15 -13.54 -6.96
CA TRP A 106 -0.01 -14.20 -7.56
C TRP A 106 0.06 -14.04 -9.08
N LYS A 107 0.22 -15.17 -9.78
CA LYS A 107 0.24 -15.24 -11.25
C LYS A 107 -0.59 -16.46 -11.68
N PRO A 108 -1.92 -16.36 -11.73
CA PRO A 108 -2.76 -17.47 -12.14
C PRO A 108 -2.45 -17.82 -13.61
N GLY A 109 -2.14 -19.09 -13.87
CA GLY A 109 -1.79 -19.61 -15.20
C GLY A 109 -2.99 -19.92 -16.09
N GLY A 110 -4.21 -19.85 -15.55
CA GLY A 110 -5.45 -20.13 -16.28
C GLY A 110 -6.72 -19.79 -15.51
N PRO A 111 -7.91 -19.99 -16.13
CA PRO A 111 -9.19 -19.58 -15.57
C PRO A 111 -9.54 -20.30 -14.27
N ARG A 112 -9.15 -21.58 -14.12
CA ARG A 112 -9.38 -22.36 -12.90
C ARG A 112 -8.60 -21.80 -11.70
N GLU A 113 -7.32 -21.45 -11.91
CA GLU A 113 -6.49 -20.86 -10.86
C GLU A 113 -6.95 -19.44 -10.51
N LEU A 114 -7.42 -18.68 -11.49
CA LEU A 114 -8.02 -17.37 -11.27
C LEU A 114 -9.31 -17.48 -10.43
N ALA A 115 -10.18 -18.44 -10.76
CA ALA A 115 -11.40 -18.71 -9.99
C ALA A 115 -11.08 -19.13 -8.55
N ALA A 116 -10.08 -20.00 -8.36
CA ALA A 116 -9.62 -20.39 -7.03
C ALA A 116 -9.09 -19.18 -6.25
N LEU A 117 -8.26 -18.33 -6.87
CA LEU A 117 -7.77 -17.10 -6.26
C LEU A 117 -8.91 -16.15 -5.88
N ALA A 118 -9.89 -15.97 -6.74
CA ALA A 118 -11.08 -15.16 -6.46
C ALA A 118 -11.87 -15.72 -5.26
N GLY A 119 -12.04 -17.04 -5.18
CA GLY A 119 -12.68 -17.71 -4.05
C GLY A 119 -11.91 -17.50 -2.73
N TRP A 120 -10.57 -17.64 -2.76
CA TRP A 120 -9.73 -17.39 -1.59
C TRP A 120 -9.69 -15.91 -1.20
N PHE A 121 -9.76 -15.00 -2.17
CA PHE A 121 -9.88 -13.57 -1.93
C PHE A 121 -11.21 -13.26 -1.23
N LEU A 122 -12.33 -13.76 -1.75
CA LEU A 122 -13.67 -13.63 -1.16
C LEU A 122 -13.69 -14.13 0.28
N LEU A 123 -13.20 -15.36 0.51
CA LEU A 123 -13.13 -15.92 1.86
C LEU A 123 -12.27 -15.06 2.79
N SER A 124 -11.12 -14.58 2.31
CA SER A 124 -10.23 -13.71 3.09
C SER A 124 -10.88 -12.38 3.45
N ALA A 125 -11.62 -11.77 2.50
CA ALA A 125 -12.36 -10.54 2.72
C ALA A 125 -13.44 -10.72 3.80
N VAL A 126 -14.27 -11.77 3.66
CA VAL A 126 -15.33 -12.11 4.61
C VAL A 126 -14.75 -12.42 5.99
N LEU A 127 -13.67 -13.19 6.08
CA LEU A 127 -13.00 -13.46 7.37
C LEU A 127 -12.50 -12.17 8.01
N GLY A 128 -11.87 -11.27 7.24
CA GLY A 128 -11.44 -9.96 7.74
C GLY A 128 -12.61 -9.14 8.30
N ALA A 129 -13.67 -8.97 7.51
CA ALA A 129 -14.86 -8.22 7.92
C ALA A 129 -15.56 -8.87 9.13
N THR A 130 -15.59 -10.20 9.18
CA THR A 130 -16.16 -10.94 10.32
C THR A 130 -15.37 -10.66 11.60
N THR A 131 -14.03 -10.67 11.55
CA THR A 131 -13.23 -10.33 12.74
C THR A 131 -13.48 -8.91 13.23
N HIS A 132 -13.75 -7.97 12.31
CA HIS A 132 -14.13 -6.62 12.64
C HIS A 132 -15.48 -6.57 13.37
N VAL A 133 -16.54 -7.09 12.73
CA VAL A 133 -17.91 -7.03 13.25
C VAL A 133 -18.06 -7.78 14.56
N VAL A 134 -17.43 -8.95 14.71
CA VAL A 134 -17.45 -9.71 15.97
C VAL A 134 -16.81 -8.91 17.10
N TRP A 135 -15.67 -8.27 16.84
CA TRP A 135 -14.99 -7.45 17.83
C TRP A 135 -15.85 -6.24 18.25
N ASP A 136 -16.53 -5.62 17.29
CA ASP A 136 -17.40 -4.47 17.57
C ASP A 136 -18.68 -4.85 18.27
N ALA A 137 -19.30 -5.98 17.93
CA ALA A 137 -20.41 -6.53 18.67
C ALA A 137 -20.05 -6.86 20.13
N PHE A 138 -18.77 -7.16 20.40
CA PHE A 138 -18.29 -7.43 21.75
C PHE A 138 -17.99 -6.16 22.56
N THR A 139 -17.45 -5.12 21.92
CA THR A 139 -16.89 -3.94 22.61
C THR A 139 -17.73 -2.68 22.57
N HIS A 140 -18.74 -2.58 21.70
CA HIS A 140 -19.60 -1.39 21.64
C HIS A 140 -20.64 -1.35 22.77
N PRO A 141 -20.84 -0.19 23.42
CA PRO A 141 -21.91 0.01 24.39
C PRO A 141 -23.28 -0.42 23.84
N GLY A 142 -24.04 -1.15 24.65
CA GLY A 142 -25.36 -1.64 24.25
C GLY A 142 -25.37 -2.76 23.21
N ARG A 143 -24.22 -3.30 22.79
CA ARG A 143 -24.13 -4.51 21.94
C ARG A 143 -23.94 -5.78 22.77
N TRP A 144 -24.00 -6.92 22.08
CA TRP A 144 -24.02 -8.26 22.67
C TRP A 144 -22.97 -8.49 23.77
N GLY A 145 -21.68 -8.15 23.55
CA GLY A 145 -20.64 -8.40 24.56
C GLY A 145 -20.78 -7.54 25.82
N THR A 146 -21.14 -6.27 25.67
CA THR A 146 -21.37 -5.36 26.82
C THR A 146 -22.58 -5.76 27.65
N ARG A 147 -23.62 -6.35 27.04
CA ARG A 147 -24.79 -6.89 27.74
C ARG A 147 -24.48 -8.18 28.51
N LEU A 148 -23.48 -8.95 28.07
CA LEU A 148 -23.09 -10.22 28.69
C LEU A 148 -22.15 -10.04 29.88
N ILE A 149 -21.39 -8.95 29.93
CA ILE A 149 -20.39 -8.71 30.99
C ILE A 149 -20.89 -7.56 31.88
N PRO A 150 -21.42 -7.87 33.09
CA PRO A 150 -21.88 -6.85 34.02
C PRO A 150 -20.77 -5.83 34.33
N GLY A 151 -21.10 -4.55 34.21
CA GLY A 151 -20.18 -3.44 34.52
C GLY A 151 -19.52 -2.76 33.33
N LEU A 152 -19.63 -3.30 32.11
CA LEU A 152 -19.13 -2.61 30.90
C LEU A 152 -19.95 -1.35 30.54
N ASP A 153 -21.24 -1.33 30.84
CA ASP A 153 -22.10 -0.15 30.68
C ASP A 153 -21.99 0.84 31.85
N ARG A 154 -21.23 0.50 32.91
CA ARG A 154 -21.04 1.42 34.04
C ARG A 154 -20.31 2.67 33.55
N THR A 155 -20.82 3.83 33.92
CA THR A 155 -20.16 5.10 33.60
C THR A 155 -19.08 5.41 34.62
N VAL A 156 -17.88 5.73 34.14
CA VAL A 156 -16.72 6.15 34.95
C VAL A 156 -16.13 7.41 34.29
N ALA A 157 -15.97 8.48 35.07
CA ALA A 157 -15.47 9.77 34.61
C ALA A 157 -16.18 10.30 33.32
N GLY A 158 -17.51 10.13 33.27
CA GLY A 158 -18.34 10.65 32.17
C GLY A 158 -18.55 9.72 30.98
N PHE A 159 -17.85 8.57 30.91
CA PHE A 159 -17.97 7.63 29.78
C PHE A 159 -18.22 6.18 30.25
N PRO A 160 -18.92 5.35 29.46
CA PRO A 160 -19.04 3.91 29.73
C PRO A 160 -17.67 3.21 29.80
N VAL A 161 -17.52 2.23 30.68
CA VAL A 161 -16.29 1.40 30.78
C VAL A 161 -15.94 0.76 29.43
N ALA A 162 -16.96 0.34 28.67
CA ALA A 162 -16.82 -0.18 27.31
C ALA A 162 -16.03 0.76 26.38
N THR A 163 -16.19 2.08 26.53
CA THR A 163 -15.46 3.08 25.76
C THR A 163 -13.96 3.02 26.06
N TYR A 164 -13.56 2.97 27.34
CA TYR A 164 -12.14 2.82 27.70
C TYR A 164 -11.55 1.51 27.20
N LEU A 165 -12.31 0.42 27.27
CA LEU A 165 -11.89 -0.87 26.72
C LEU A 165 -11.66 -0.77 25.20
N GLN A 166 -12.53 -0.06 24.49
CA GLN A 166 -12.41 0.14 23.05
C GLN A 166 -11.12 0.89 22.68
N TYR A 167 -10.82 2.00 23.34
CA TYR A 167 -9.60 2.78 23.09
C TYR A 167 -8.34 2.04 23.58
N GLY A 168 -8.40 1.42 24.76
CA GLY A 168 -7.28 0.65 25.32
C GLY A 168 -6.89 -0.54 24.45
N THR A 169 -7.88 -1.32 24.00
CA THR A 169 -7.63 -2.45 23.08
C THR A 169 -7.21 -1.98 21.69
N SER A 170 -7.69 -0.81 21.22
CA SER A 170 -7.17 -0.19 19.99
C SER A 170 -5.68 0.13 20.11
N ALA A 171 -5.24 0.71 21.24
CA ALA A 171 -3.84 1.03 21.48
C ALA A 171 -2.97 -0.23 21.58
N LEU A 172 -3.42 -1.26 22.30
CA LEU A 172 -2.73 -2.55 22.38
C LEU A 172 -2.63 -3.23 21.00
N ALA A 173 -3.69 -3.17 20.20
CA ALA A 173 -3.70 -3.69 18.84
C ALA A 173 -2.66 -2.98 17.96
N LEU A 174 -2.54 -1.65 18.05
CA LEU A 174 -1.52 -0.89 17.32
C LEU A 174 -0.09 -1.24 17.78
N ALA A 175 0.13 -1.39 19.09
CA ALA A 175 1.41 -1.83 19.61
C ALA A 175 1.76 -3.24 19.09
N GLY A 176 0.79 -4.16 19.08
CA GLY A 176 0.94 -5.51 18.53
C GLY A 176 1.24 -5.52 17.03
N MET A 177 0.55 -4.68 16.25
CA MET A 177 0.81 -4.50 14.82
C MET A 177 2.20 -3.91 14.56
N GLY A 178 2.61 -2.89 15.33
CA GLY A 178 3.92 -2.28 15.25
C GLY A 178 5.04 -3.27 15.57
N TRP A 179 4.89 -4.02 16.66
CA TRP A 179 5.78 -5.13 16.99
C TRP A 179 5.78 -6.17 15.87
N PHE A 180 4.61 -6.45 15.28
CA PHE A 180 4.51 -7.47 14.25
C PHE A 180 5.32 -7.10 12.99
N VAL A 181 5.16 -5.87 12.52
CA VAL A 181 5.88 -5.34 11.36
C VAL A 181 7.36 -5.21 11.69
N TRP A 182 7.72 -4.69 12.86
CA TRP A 182 9.13 -4.59 13.28
C TRP A 182 9.83 -5.95 13.29
N SER A 183 9.19 -6.95 13.87
CA SER A 183 9.65 -8.33 13.93
C SER A 183 9.79 -8.95 12.53
N ALA A 184 8.82 -8.71 11.64
CA ALA A 184 8.86 -9.15 10.26
C ALA A 184 10.03 -8.53 9.47
N LEU A 185 10.30 -7.24 9.69
CA LEU A 185 11.36 -6.50 9.00
C LEU A 185 12.76 -6.77 9.56
N ARG A 186 12.89 -7.29 10.78
CA ARG A 186 14.16 -7.72 11.38
C ARG A 186 14.50 -9.19 11.13
N GLY A 187 13.51 -10.02 10.84
CA GLY A 187 13.75 -11.44 10.56
C GLY A 187 14.49 -11.67 9.24
N GLU A 188 15.33 -12.70 9.20
CA GLU A 188 16.11 -13.11 8.01
C GLU A 188 15.22 -13.39 6.78
N GLY A 189 13.94 -13.73 6.97
CA GLY A 189 12.98 -13.95 5.88
C GLY A 189 12.70 -12.73 4.98
N ALA A 190 13.03 -11.50 5.42
CA ALA A 190 12.92 -10.31 4.58
C ALA A 190 14.18 -10.05 3.71
N GLY A 191 15.25 -10.85 3.88
CA GLY A 191 16.54 -10.67 3.21
C GLY A 191 17.31 -11.94 2.81
N GLY A 192 16.88 -13.14 3.20
CA GLY A 192 17.65 -14.39 3.03
C GLY A 192 17.17 -15.34 1.93
N GLY A 193 16.11 -15.01 1.19
CA GLY A 193 15.50 -15.90 0.20
C GLY A 193 15.69 -15.51 -1.27
N ALA A 194 16.40 -14.42 -1.56
CA ALA A 194 16.73 -14.01 -2.91
C ALA A 194 18.24 -13.93 -3.04
N GLY A 195 18.82 -15.00 -3.58
CA GLY A 195 20.14 -14.92 -4.19
C GLY A 195 20.21 -13.70 -5.10
N ALA A 196 21.39 -13.09 -5.14
CA ALA A 196 21.72 -12.09 -6.13
C ALA A 196 21.27 -12.54 -7.53
N GLY A 197 20.36 -11.79 -8.15
CA GLY A 197 20.06 -11.89 -9.58
C GLY A 197 18.77 -11.17 -10.01
N PRO A 198 18.70 -10.64 -11.24
CA PRO A 198 19.67 -9.81 -11.94
C PRO A 198 19.34 -8.31 -11.74
N ALA A 199 20.36 -7.46 -11.64
CA ALA A 199 20.32 -5.99 -11.71
C ALA A 199 19.22 -5.29 -10.90
N ALA A 200 19.61 -4.61 -9.81
CA ALA A 200 18.80 -3.56 -9.21
C ALA A 200 18.24 -2.66 -10.34
N PRO A 201 16.91 -2.63 -10.57
CA PRO A 201 16.35 -1.90 -11.69
C PRO A 201 16.82 -0.46 -11.60
N ALA A 202 17.52 -0.02 -12.65
CA ALA A 202 18.22 1.26 -12.81
C ALA A 202 17.87 2.25 -11.71
N ALA A 203 18.82 2.46 -10.78
CA ALA A 203 18.65 3.26 -9.58
C ALA A 203 17.76 4.48 -9.86
N ILE A 204 16.48 4.37 -9.49
CA ILE A 204 15.55 5.49 -9.59
C ILE A 204 16.19 6.59 -8.75
N PRO A 205 16.46 7.77 -9.34
CA PRO A 205 17.11 8.85 -8.62
C PRO A 205 16.33 9.09 -7.34
N ALA A 206 17.01 9.09 -6.20
CA ALA A 206 16.31 9.40 -4.97
C ALA A 206 15.76 10.82 -5.09
N LEU A 207 14.47 10.95 -4.76
CA LEU A 207 13.82 12.24 -4.68
C LEU A 207 14.63 13.13 -3.74
N THR A 208 14.95 14.35 -4.22
CA THR A 208 15.54 15.39 -3.40
C THR A 208 14.58 15.78 -2.28
N VAL A 209 15.08 16.42 -1.21
CA VAL A 209 14.23 16.89 -0.11
C VAL A 209 13.10 17.78 -0.62
N ARG A 210 13.40 18.69 -1.56
CA ARG A 210 12.41 19.56 -2.19
C ARG A 210 11.32 18.77 -2.93
N GLN A 211 11.71 17.76 -3.71
CA GLN A 211 10.75 16.90 -4.42
C GLN A 211 9.87 16.11 -3.47
N ARG A 212 10.44 15.58 -2.37
CA ARG A 212 9.67 14.90 -1.32
C ARG A 212 8.65 15.83 -0.70
N LEU A 213 9.07 17.03 -0.28
CA LEU A 213 8.16 18.03 0.28
C LEU A 213 7.05 18.41 -0.72
N LEU A 214 7.38 18.62 -1.98
CA LEU A 214 6.42 18.99 -3.02
C LEU A 214 5.32 17.93 -3.21
N VAL A 215 5.63 16.65 -3.04
CA VAL A 215 4.63 15.58 -3.13
C VAL A 215 3.93 15.28 -1.80
N THR A 216 4.60 15.45 -0.66
CA THR A 216 4.01 15.11 0.66
C THR A 216 3.22 16.24 1.30
N VAL A 217 3.55 17.51 1.04
CA VAL A 217 2.80 18.66 1.60
C VAL A 217 1.35 18.66 1.14
N PRO A 218 1.02 18.49 -0.16
CA PRO A 218 -0.39 18.40 -0.59
C PRO A 218 -1.15 17.27 0.09
N LEU A 219 -0.51 16.11 0.29
CA LEU A 219 -1.09 14.99 1.04
C LEU A 219 -1.43 15.41 2.48
N ALA A 220 -0.48 16.05 3.18
CA ALA A 220 -0.72 16.56 4.54
C ALA A 220 -1.85 17.59 4.57
N VAL A 221 -1.92 18.48 3.58
CA VAL A 221 -3.01 19.45 3.44
C VAL A 221 -4.36 18.75 3.26
N CYS A 222 -4.46 17.72 2.41
CA CYS A 222 -5.70 16.95 2.26
C CYS A 222 -6.16 16.33 3.59
N VAL A 223 -5.23 15.79 4.40
CA VAL A 223 -5.53 15.24 5.72
C VAL A 223 -6.06 16.31 6.67
N LEU A 224 -5.38 17.45 6.74
CA LEU A 224 -5.77 18.57 7.60
C LEU A 224 -7.13 19.14 7.19
N LEU A 225 -7.38 19.31 5.89
CA LEU A 225 -8.66 19.80 5.38
C LEU A 225 -9.80 18.82 5.65
N GLY A 226 -9.58 17.51 5.47
CA GLY A 226 -10.60 16.50 5.79
C GLY A 226 -10.94 16.48 7.28
N ALA A 227 -9.93 16.53 8.15
CA ALA A 227 -10.12 16.62 9.60
C ALA A 227 -10.87 17.90 10.01
N LEU A 228 -10.44 19.05 9.48
CA LEU A 228 -11.06 20.35 9.74
C LEU A 228 -12.52 20.36 9.26
N HIS A 229 -12.78 19.94 8.03
CA HIS A 229 -14.12 19.90 7.45
C HIS A 229 -15.08 19.07 8.31
N ARG A 230 -14.68 17.83 8.67
CA ARG A 230 -15.53 16.96 9.49
C ARG A 230 -15.76 17.52 10.89
N THR A 231 -14.73 18.14 11.48
CA THR A 231 -14.81 18.77 12.80
C THR A 231 -15.76 19.98 12.80
N LEU A 232 -15.67 20.85 11.80
CA LEU A 232 -16.58 22.00 11.66
C LEU A 232 -18.03 21.55 11.46
N ARG A 233 -18.26 20.52 10.65
CA ARG A 233 -19.59 19.93 10.47
C ARG A 233 -20.13 19.35 11.78
N ALA A 234 -19.31 18.60 12.51
CA ALA A 234 -19.69 18.04 13.81
C ALA A 234 -19.99 19.13 14.83
N HIS A 235 -19.18 20.19 14.91
CA HIS A 235 -19.43 21.32 15.80
C HIS A 235 -20.76 22.02 15.48
N ALA A 236 -21.10 22.18 14.20
CA ALA A 236 -22.38 22.74 13.79
C ALA A 236 -23.58 21.85 14.17
N THR A 237 -23.38 20.53 14.35
CA THR A 237 -24.44 19.59 14.76
C THR A 237 -24.55 19.45 16.27
N TYR A 238 -23.43 19.29 16.98
CA TYR A 238 -23.41 19.00 18.41
C TYR A 238 -23.36 20.25 19.30
N GLY A 239 -22.91 21.39 18.76
CA GLY A 239 -22.77 22.65 19.51
C GLY A 239 -21.82 22.55 20.71
N ASP A 240 -22.10 23.34 21.76
CA ASP A 240 -21.29 23.43 22.97
C ASP A 240 -21.40 22.22 23.91
N ALA A 241 -22.32 21.29 23.61
CA ALA A 241 -22.52 20.07 24.39
C ALA A 241 -21.47 18.98 24.08
N ALA A 242 -20.74 19.10 22.97
CA ALA A 242 -19.71 18.15 22.58
C ALA A 242 -18.47 18.25 23.48
N THR A 243 -18.01 17.12 23.98
CA THR A 243 -16.74 17.02 24.70
C THR A 243 -15.58 16.82 23.72
N TRP A 244 -14.34 17.07 24.16
CA TRP A 244 -13.15 16.78 23.35
C TRP A 244 -13.08 15.31 22.88
N PHE A 245 -13.69 14.42 23.65
CA PHE A 245 -13.72 12.98 23.37
C PHE A 245 -14.58 12.65 22.14
N ASP A 246 -15.66 13.39 21.91
CA ASP A 246 -16.55 13.26 20.75
C ASP A 246 -15.86 13.69 19.45
N TYR A 247 -14.85 14.55 19.56
CA TYR A 247 -14.06 15.01 18.42
C TYR A 247 -12.96 14.03 18.00
N ILE A 248 -12.56 13.07 18.83
CA ILE A 248 -11.52 12.09 18.45
C ILE A 248 -11.91 11.29 17.20
N PRO A 249 -13.03 10.56 17.16
CA PRO A 249 -13.42 9.81 15.96
C PRO A 249 -13.71 10.75 14.79
N THR A 250 -14.29 11.91 15.06
CA THR A 250 -14.57 12.96 14.06
C THR A 250 -13.30 13.40 13.34
N VAL A 251 -12.24 13.73 14.08
CA VAL A 251 -10.96 14.14 13.50
C VAL A 251 -10.32 12.97 12.74
N LEU A 252 -10.34 11.76 13.29
CA LEU A 252 -9.74 10.57 12.66
C LEU A 252 -10.42 10.17 11.35
N PHE A 253 -11.76 10.15 11.32
CA PHE A 253 -12.52 9.86 10.10
C PHE A 253 -12.33 10.96 9.04
N GLY A 254 -12.30 12.22 9.46
CA GLY A 254 -12.04 13.34 8.56
C GLY A 254 -10.62 13.27 7.97
N ALA A 255 -9.62 13.02 8.81
CA ALA A 255 -8.23 12.80 8.40
C ALA A 255 -8.11 11.62 7.42
N GLY A 256 -8.81 10.52 7.69
CA GLY A 256 -8.83 9.34 6.80
C GLY A 256 -9.52 9.61 5.47
N ALA A 257 -10.60 10.37 5.43
CA ALA A 257 -11.23 10.82 4.18
C ALA A 257 -10.27 11.71 3.38
N GLY A 258 -9.55 12.61 4.06
CA GLY A 258 -8.47 13.39 3.48
C GLY A 258 -7.35 12.52 2.89
N LEU A 259 -6.94 11.45 3.58
CA LEU A 259 -5.99 10.46 3.05
C LEU A 259 -6.54 9.73 1.82
N ALA A 260 -7.81 9.33 1.83
CA ALA A 260 -8.45 8.63 0.71
C ALA A 260 -8.41 9.46 -0.58
N LEU A 261 -8.53 10.79 -0.47
CA LEU A 261 -8.34 11.72 -1.59
C LEU A 261 -6.86 12.00 -1.91
N GLY A 262 -6.06 12.28 -0.89
CA GLY A 262 -4.68 12.74 -1.05
C GLY A 262 -3.72 11.67 -1.57
N LEU A 263 -3.92 10.40 -1.19
CA LEU A 263 -3.03 9.30 -1.57
C LEU A 263 -3.03 9.03 -3.09
N PRO A 264 -4.19 8.97 -3.79
CA PRO A 264 -4.22 8.89 -5.25
C PRO A 264 -3.51 10.07 -5.93
N LEU A 265 -3.74 11.31 -5.46
CA LEU A 265 -3.08 12.51 -5.99
C LEU A 265 -1.55 12.43 -5.82
N TYR A 266 -1.11 12.03 -4.63
CA TYR A 266 0.30 11.77 -4.33
C TYR A 266 0.89 10.73 -5.30
N ALA A 267 0.21 9.59 -5.48
CA ALA A 267 0.68 8.52 -6.36
C ALA A 267 0.78 8.97 -7.82
N VAL A 268 -0.17 9.76 -8.31
CA VAL A 268 -0.12 10.35 -9.65
C VAL A 268 1.05 11.32 -9.76
N ALA A 269 1.23 12.23 -8.79
CA ALA A 269 2.32 13.21 -8.78
C ALA A 269 3.70 12.53 -8.84
N VAL A 270 3.92 11.50 -8.02
CA VAL A 270 5.16 10.71 -8.01
C VAL A 270 5.40 10.03 -9.36
N ARG A 271 4.37 9.40 -9.94
CA ARG A 271 4.48 8.73 -11.25
C ARG A 271 4.80 9.72 -12.37
N LEU A 272 4.19 10.91 -12.36
CA LEU A 272 4.47 11.98 -13.32
C LEU A 272 5.89 12.52 -13.17
N LEU A 273 6.33 12.77 -11.94
CA LEU A 273 7.71 13.19 -11.65
C LEU A 273 8.72 12.17 -12.19
N HIS A 274 8.47 10.88 -11.97
CA HIS A 274 9.32 9.81 -12.49
C HIS A 274 9.34 9.72 -14.02
N ARG A 275 8.21 9.94 -14.68
CA ARG A 275 8.16 10.02 -16.15
C ARG A 275 9.00 11.20 -16.66
N HIS A 276 8.90 12.36 -16.00
CA HIS A 276 9.67 13.55 -16.37
C HIS A 276 11.19 13.35 -16.18
N LEU A 277 11.61 12.79 -15.04
CA LEU A 277 13.04 12.51 -14.75
C LEU A 277 13.65 11.47 -15.72
N ARG A 278 12.87 10.51 -16.21
CA ARG A 278 13.34 9.56 -17.22
C ARG A 278 13.53 10.23 -18.58
N ARG A 279 12.57 11.06 -19.02
CA ARG A 279 12.64 11.78 -20.30
C ARG A 279 13.85 12.72 -20.38
N THR A 280 14.10 13.49 -19.33
CA THR A 280 15.25 14.42 -19.27
C THR A 280 16.59 13.70 -19.34
N ARG A 281 16.73 12.54 -18.68
CA ARG A 281 17.94 11.71 -18.78
C ARG A 281 18.17 11.13 -20.18
N SER A 282 17.11 10.65 -20.83
CA SER A 282 17.19 10.13 -22.20
C SER A 282 17.57 11.22 -23.20
N ALA A 283 17.05 12.45 -23.04
CA ALA A 283 17.44 13.59 -23.86
C ALA A 283 18.91 14.00 -23.66
N GLY A 284 19.40 13.98 -22.42
CA GLY A 284 20.81 14.29 -22.10
C GLY A 284 21.80 13.27 -22.66
N HIS A 285 21.45 11.96 -22.66
CA HIS A 285 22.29 10.92 -23.26
C HIS A 285 22.27 10.94 -24.80
N GLY A 286 21.14 11.33 -25.41
CA GLY A 286 21.03 11.48 -26.86
C GLY A 286 21.88 12.63 -27.40
N ALA A 287 22.05 13.71 -26.63
CA ALA A 287 22.91 14.85 -27.00
C ALA A 287 24.41 14.55 -26.87
N SER A 288 24.81 13.64 -25.96
CA SER A 288 26.23 13.30 -25.75
C SER A 288 26.78 12.23 -26.70
N VAL A 289 25.93 11.54 -27.48
CA VAL A 289 26.33 10.46 -28.41
C VAL A 289 26.48 10.95 -29.86
N GLN A 290 26.52 12.27 -30.08
CA GLN A 290 26.87 12.84 -31.39
C GLN A 290 28.40 12.83 -31.57
N LEU A 291 28.96 11.66 -31.89
CA LEU A 291 30.35 11.52 -32.34
C LEU A 291 30.57 12.34 -33.63
N PRO A 292 31.74 12.98 -33.83
CA PRO A 292 32.02 13.73 -35.04
C PRO A 292 31.96 12.80 -36.26
N ARG A 293 31.17 13.17 -37.27
CA ARG A 293 31.17 12.50 -38.58
C ARG A 293 32.60 12.53 -39.15
N PRO A 294 33.15 11.41 -39.65
CA PRO A 294 34.40 11.47 -40.39
C PRO A 294 34.17 12.33 -41.64
N ALA A 295 34.99 13.36 -41.81
CA ALA A 295 34.98 14.17 -43.01
C ALA A 295 35.35 13.28 -44.21
N ASP A 296 34.49 13.30 -45.21
CA ASP A 296 34.67 12.65 -46.50
C ASP A 296 35.96 13.18 -47.14
N ARG A 297 37.01 12.36 -47.20
CA ARG A 297 38.18 12.63 -48.03
C ARG A 297 38.01 11.89 -49.35
N SER A 298 37.35 12.57 -50.28
CA SER A 298 37.48 12.27 -51.70
C SER A 298 38.86 12.72 -52.17
N ALA A 299 39.70 11.76 -52.56
CA ALA A 299 40.85 12.02 -53.42
C ALA A 299 41.05 10.82 -54.33
N SER A 300 40.61 11.00 -55.58
CA SER A 300 40.92 10.18 -56.73
C SER A 300 42.42 10.18 -57.02
N ARG A 301 42.98 9.00 -57.33
CA ARG A 301 44.01 8.89 -58.38
C ARG A 301 44.15 7.45 -58.88
N THR A 302 43.80 7.31 -60.15
CA THR A 302 44.05 6.20 -61.06
C THR A 302 45.53 6.14 -61.47
N GLY A 303 46.04 4.96 -61.83
CA GLY A 303 47.27 4.84 -62.64
C GLY A 303 48.09 3.54 -62.50
N SER A 304 47.85 2.60 -63.44
CA SER A 304 48.77 1.66 -64.11
C SER A 304 49.75 0.73 -63.34
N ALA A 305 49.64 -0.57 -63.64
CA ALA A 305 50.60 -1.69 -63.45
C ALA A 305 51.84 -1.58 -64.40
N PRO A 306 52.73 -2.59 -64.61
CA PRO A 306 52.92 -3.92 -63.97
C PRO A 306 54.41 -4.29 -63.68
N GLY A 307 54.68 -5.49 -63.12
CA GLY A 307 56.00 -6.14 -63.29
C GLY A 307 56.46 -7.13 -62.23
N ALA A 308 56.51 -8.42 -62.62
CA ALA A 308 57.52 -9.46 -62.33
C ALA A 308 57.95 -9.77 -60.88
N ALA A 309 58.40 -10.95 -60.49
CA ALA A 309 58.36 -12.34 -60.99
C ALA A 309 59.04 -13.17 -59.89
N SER A 310 58.61 -14.43 -59.71
CA SER A 310 59.40 -15.57 -59.19
C SER A 310 59.83 -15.53 -57.70
N ALA A 311 60.00 -16.61 -56.94
CA ALA A 311 60.09 -18.04 -57.21
C ALA A 311 59.86 -18.83 -55.90
N SER A 312 59.45 -20.10 -56.02
CA SER A 312 59.89 -21.31 -55.27
C SER A 312 59.95 -21.29 -53.73
N GLY A 313 59.52 -22.30 -52.97
CA GLY A 313 59.19 -23.71 -53.23
C GLY A 313 58.57 -24.33 -51.96
N THR A 314 57.85 -25.46 -52.08
CA THR A 314 58.30 -26.81 -51.65
C THR A 314 58.38 -26.91 -50.11
N THR A 315 57.70 -27.73 -49.31
CA THR A 315 57.09 -29.08 -49.38
C THR A 315 56.39 -29.30 -48.01
N ALA A 316 55.17 -29.83 -47.95
CA ALA A 316 54.80 -31.23 -47.67
C ALA A 316 54.78 -31.68 -46.18
N SER A 317 53.73 -32.46 -45.88
CA SER A 317 53.60 -33.48 -44.80
C SER A 317 53.45 -32.98 -43.36
N ALA A 318 52.66 -33.56 -42.46
CA ALA A 318 51.64 -34.62 -42.44
C ALA A 318 51.12 -34.69 -40.97
N SER A 319 49.92 -35.26 -40.77
CA SER A 319 49.44 -36.00 -39.57
C SER A 319 49.72 -35.45 -38.17
N GLU A 320 48.69 -35.06 -37.42
CA GLU A 320 47.80 -35.90 -36.58
C GLU A 320 46.49 -35.15 -36.30
#